data_AF-A0A523GE75-F1
#
_entry.id   AF-A0A523GE75-F1
#
_cell.length_a   1.000
_cell.length_b   1.000
_cell.length_c   1.000
_cell.angle_alpha   90.00
_cell.angle_beta   90.00
_cell.angle_gamma   90.00
#
_symmetry.space_group_name_H-M   'P 1'
#
loop_
_entity.id
_entity.type
_entity.pdbx_description
1 polymer ?
#
loop_
_entity_poly.entity_id
_entity_poly.type
_entity_poly.pdbx_seq_one_letter_code
_entity_poly.pdbx_strand_id
1 'polypeptide(L)' 'MELSKEYIKGFNNGYLLRKHQPMIMKNLEQGIKGDSPYVQGLKDGNVEYELELNRKLELHQQKSKNKSMDKDCGLGL' A
#
# COMPACT_ATOMS: atom_id res chain seq x y z
N MET A 1 23.11 -3.72 8.69
CA MET A 1 22.59 -2.45 9.22
C MET A 1 21.40 -2.81 10.09
N GLU A 2 21.48 -2.61 11.40
CA GLU A 2 20.37 -2.91 12.31
C GLU A 2 19.38 -1.74 12.28
N LEU A 3 18.11 -2.01 12.00
CA LEU A 3 17.07 -0.98 12.03
C LEU A 3 16.78 -0.60 13.48
N SER A 4 16.65 0.71 13.75
CA SER A 4 16.28 1.17 15.09
C SER A 4 14.89 0.68 15.49
N LYS A 5 14.69 0.40 16.79
CA LYS A 5 13.37 0.00 17.32
C LYS A 5 12.32 1.08 17.05
N GLU A 6 12.73 2.35 17.09
CA GLU A 6 11.93 3.52 16.79
C GLU A 6 11.46 3.50 15.34
N TYR A 7 12.35 3.20 14.39
CA TYR A 7 12.00 3.07 12.98
C TYR A 7 10.98 1.95 12.77
N ILE A 8 11.24 0.76 13.32
CA ILE A 8 10.34 -0.40 13.16
C ILE A 8 8.94 -0.08 13.72
N LYS A 9 8.88 0.58 14.88
CA LYS A 9 7.61 1.00 15.48
C LYS A 9 6.90 2.04 14.61
N GLY A 10 7.63 3.02 14.09
CA GLY A 10 7.11 4.00 13.14
C GLY A 10 6.50 3.32 11.92
N PHE A 11 7.27 2.43 11.29
CA PHE A 11 6.87 1.65 10.12
C PHE A 11 5.57 0.89 10.32
N ASN A 12 5.50 0.07 11.37
CA ASN A 12 4.29 -0.70 11.66
C ASN A 12 3.08 0.20 11.91
N ASN A 13 3.26 1.30 12.63
CA ASN A 13 2.17 2.24 12.91
C ASN A 13 1.71 2.95 11.64
N GLY A 14 2.62 3.37 10.75
CA GLY A 14 2.30 4.03 9.50
C GLY A 14 1.49 3.13 8.57
N TYR A 15 1.93 1.86 8.44
CA TYR A 15 1.23 0.85 7.67
C TYR A 15 -0.19 0.59 8.20
N LEU A 16 -0.33 0.38 9.51
CA LEU A 16 -1.63 0.11 10.13
C LEU A 16 -2.57 1.31 10.08
N LEU A 17 -2.06 2.53 10.30
CA LEU A 17 -2.84 3.76 10.21
C LEU A 17 -3.36 3.96 8.79
N ARG A 18 -2.53 3.76 7.76
CA ARG A 18 -2.99 3.87 6.39
C ARG A 18 -4.08 2.83 6.07
N LYS A 19 -3.89 1.59 6.53
CA LYS A 19 -4.81 0.47 6.30
C LYS A 19 -6.18 0.67 6.95
N HIS A 20 -6.22 1.19 8.17
CA HIS A 20 -7.45 1.21 8.99
C HIS A 20 -8.04 2.61 9.16
N GLN A 21 -7.22 3.66 9.09
CA GLN A 21 -7.59 5.04 9.38
C GLN A 21 -6.93 6.03 8.38
N PRO A 22 -7.19 5.90 7.06
CA PRO A 22 -6.47 6.64 6.02
C PRO A 22 -6.60 8.16 6.13
N MET A 23 -7.72 8.67 6.64
CA MET A 23 -7.92 10.12 6.85
C MET A 23 -7.00 10.67 7.96
N ILE A 24 -6.79 9.90 9.02
CA ILE A 24 -5.89 10.29 10.11
C ILE A 24 -4.45 10.32 9.60
N MET A 25 -4.04 9.29 8.84
CA MET A 25 -2.72 9.26 8.23
C MET A 25 -2.49 10.47 7.32
N LYS A 26 -3.46 10.81 6.45
CA LYS A 26 -3.37 11.98 5.57
C LYS A 26 -3.17 13.29 6.34
N ASN A 27 -3.88 13.48 7.45
CA ASN A 27 -3.70 14.66 8.30
C ASN A 27 -2.33 14.65 8.99
N LEU A 28 -1.85 13.48 9.42
CA LEU A 28 -0.53 13.33 10.02
C LEU A 28 0.59 13.64 9.03
N GLU A 29 0.49 13.24 7.77
CA GLU A 29 1.49 13.57 6.74
C GLU A 29 1.66 15.07 6.53
N GLN A 30 0.57 15.83 6.65
CA GLN A 30 0.59 17.29 6.52
C GLN A 30 1.16 17.98 7.77
N GLY A 31 0.99 17.36 8.96
CA GLY A 31 1.33 17.97 10.24
C GLY A 31 2.68 17.53 10.83
N ILE A 32 3.13 16.31 10.55
CA ILE A 32 4.37 15.76 11.10
C ILE A 32 5.57 16.43 10.45
N LYS A 33 6.39 17.06 11.31
CA LYS A 33 7.67 17.66 10.94
C LYS A 33 8.79 16.94 11.67
N GLY A 34 9.96 16.88 11.03
CA GLY A 34 11.18 16.31 11.59
C GLY A 34 11.59 14.97 10.97
N ASP A 35 12.83 14.60 11.26
CA ASP A 35 13.54 13.49 10.61
C ASP A 35 13.93 12.41 11.62
N SER A 36 13.10 12.22 12.66
CA SER A 36 13.35 11.14 13.61
C SER A 36 13.17 9.78 12.93
N PRO A 37 13.91 8.74 13.37
CA PRO A 37 13.75 7.39 12.80
C PRO A 37 12.31 6.89 12.84
N TYR A 38 11.55 7.25 13.89
CA TYR A 38 10.13 6.95 13.99
C TYR A 38 9.30 7.64 12.90
N VAL A 39 9.52 8.94 12.66
CA VAL A 39 8.80 9.69 11.62
C VAL A 39 9.13 9.15 10.23
N GLN A 40 10.39 8.80 9.97
CA GLN A 40 10.80 8.18 8.72
C GLN A 40 10.09 6.83 8.54
N GLY A 41 10.14 5.95 9.55
CA GLY A 41 9.44 4.68 9.52
C GLY A 41 7.94 4.87 9.27
N LEU A 42 7.30 5.82 9.96
CA LEU A 42 5.87 6.12 9.79
C LEU A 42 5.51 6.46 8.33
N LYS A 43 6.32 7.28 7.66
CA LYS A 43 6.13 7.63 6.24
C LYS A 43 6.32 6.39 5.35
N ASP A 44 7.38 5.64 5.58
CA ASP A 44 7.72 4.47 4.75
C ASP A 44 6.67 3.37 4.88
N GLY A 45 6.13 3.14 6.08
CA GLY A 45 5.05 2.20 6.32
C GLY A 45 3.74 2.60 5.62
N ASN A 46 3.43 3.90 5.56
CA ASN A 46 2.31 4.41 4.79
C ASN A 46 2.48 4.11 3.29
N VAL A 47 3.65 4.45 2.73
CA VAL A 47 3.97 4.21 1.31
C VAL A 47 3.90 2.72 0.98
N GLU A 48 4.41 1.83 1.84
CA GLU A 48 4.38 0.39 1.58
C GLU A 48 2.94 -0.14 1.43
N TYR A 49 2.00 0.34 2.25
CA TYR A 49 0.60 -0.05 2.10
C TYR A 49 -0.02 0.46 0.80
N GLU A 50 0.33 1.67 0.35
CA GLU A 50 -0.14 2.18 -0.94
C GLU A 50 0.39 1.36 -2.11
N LEU A 51 1.66 0.96 -2.06
CA LEU A 51 2.25 0.06 -3.05
C LEU A 51 1.55 -1.31 -3.05
N GLU A 52 1.28 -1.87 -1.88
CA GLU A 52 0.53 -3.11 -1.75
C GLU A 52 -0.88 -3.00 -2.37
N LEU A 53 -1.58 -1.89 -2.12
CA LEU A 53 -2.90 -1.65 -2.69
C LEU A 53 -2.84 -1.55 -4.22
N ASN A 54 -1.86 -0.84 -4.77
CA ASN A 54 -1.67 -0.72 -6.23
C ASN A 54 -1.38 -2.08 -6.86
N ARG A 55 -0.48 -2.88 -6.26
CA ARG A 55 -0.20 -4.25 -6.71
C ARG A 55 -1.45 -5.12 -6.71
N LYS A 56 -2.31 -5.01 -5.68
CA LYS A 56 -3.60 -5.73 -5.63
C LYS A 56 -4.54 -5.30 -6.75
N LEU A 57 -4.64 -4.00 -7.02
CA LEU A 57 -5.48 -3.47 -8.11
C LEU A 57 -5.01 -3.95 -9.48
N GLU A 58 -3.70 -3.95 -9.73
CA GLU A 58 -3.11 -4.45 -10.98
C GLU A 58 -3.44 -5.93 -11.22
N LEU A 59 -3.31 -6.77 -10.19
CA LEU A 59 -3.65 -8.19 -10.28
C LEU A 59 -5.14 -8.42 -10.59
N HIS A 60 -6.03 -7.62 -10.00
CA HIS A 60 -7.46 -7.69 -10.30
C HIS A 60 -7.76 -7.29 -11.76
N GLN A 61 -7.10 -6.26 -12.28
CA GLN A 61 -7.24 -5.84 -13.68
C GLN A 61 -6.76 -6.91 -14.65
N GLN A 62 -5.60 -7.54 -14.39
CA GLN A 62 -5.09 -8.63 -15.22
C GLN A 62 -6.04 -9.82 -15.26
N LYS A 63 -6.63 -10.22 -14.12
CA LYS A 63 -7.64 -11.29 -14.08
C LYS A 63 -8.90 -10.97 -14.89
N SER A 64 -9.35 -9.70 -14.89
CA SER A 64 -10.52 -9.30 -15.69
C SER A 64 -10.27 -9.36 -17.20
N LYS A 65 -9.05 -9.02 -17.66
CA LYS A 65 -8.67 -9.09 -19.09
C LYS A 65 -8.56 -10.52 -19.60
N ASN A 66 -8.04 -11.44 -18.78
CA ASN A 66 -7.90 -12.84 -19.18
C ASN A 66 -9.26 -13.56 -19.27
N LYS A 67 -10.24 -13.19 -18.42
CA LYS A 67 -11.59 -13.78 -18.45
C LYS A 67 -12.42 -13.41 -19.69
N SER A 68 -12.07 -12.31 -20.38
CA SER A 68 -12.69 -11.90 -21.64
C SER A 68 -12.12 -12.60 -22.89
N MET A 69 -10.98 -13.30 -22.79
CA MET A 69 -10.42 -14.03 -23.95
C MET A 69 -10.88 -15.49 -24.07
N ASP A 70 -11.52 -16.07 -23.04
CA ASP A 70 -11.97 -17.46 -23.05
C ASP A 70 -13.38 -17.69 -23.63
N LYS A 71 -14.04 -16.66 -24.17
CA LYS A 71 -15.44 -16.79 -24.68
C LYS A 71 -15.62 -16.78 -26.20
N ASP A 72 -14.56 -16.65 -26.99
CA ASP A 72 -14.65 -16.59 -28.46
C ASP A 72 -14.02 -17.81 -29.17
N CYS A 73 -14.21 -19.01 -28.62
CA CYS A 73 -13.98 -20.27 -29.34
C CYS A 73 -15.19 -21.21 -29.16
N GLY A 74 -16.32 -20.82 -29.73
CA GLY A 74 -17.49 -21.67 -29.79
C GLY A 74 -18.48 -21.18 -30.85
N LEU A 75 -18.68 -22.00 -31.88
CA LEU A 75 -19.71 -21.93 -32.93
C LEU A 75 -19.35 -21.11 -34.18
N GLY A 76 -18.63 -21.77 -35.09
CA GLY A 76 -18.80 -21.59 -36.54
C GLY A 76 -19.10 -22.97 -37.13
N LEU A 77 -20.30 -23.09 -37.71
CA LEU A 77 -20.91 -24.28 -38.33
C LEU A 77 -20.00 -25.00 -39.35
#